data_AF-A0A849RAF5-F1
#
_entry.id   AF-A0A849RAF5-F1
#
_cell.length_a   1.000
_cell.length_b   1.000
_cell.length_c   1.000
_cell.angle_alpha   90.00
_cell.angle_beta   90.00
_cell.angle_gamma   90.00
#
_symmetry.space_group_name_H-M   'P 1'
#
loop_
_entity.id
_entity.type
_entity.pdbx_description
1 polymer ?
#
loop_
_entity_poly.entity_id
_entity_poly.type
_entity_poly.pdbx_seq_one_letter_code
_entity_poly.pdbx_strand_id
1 'polypeptide(L)' 'SAGGAMLAQKSGYPVVPIVLDAGRYWPRYSFLKYPGTIKVKIGPYIESKGRKASDINKEAEGWVIQAMREISQ' A
#
# COMPACT_ATOMS: atom_id res chain seq x y z
N SER A 1 -1.92 3.37 -7.88
CA SER A 1 -3.27 3.88 -8.26
C SER A 1 -3.30 5.37 -7.98
N ALA A 2 -3.63 6.20 -8.96
CA ALA A 2 -3.55 7.65 -8.79
C ALA A 2 -4.58 8.23 -7.80
N GLY A 3 -5.71 7.56 -7.56
CA GLY A 3 -6.83 8.09 -6.77
C GLY A 3 -6.46 8.48 -5.33
N GLY A 4 -5.77 7.59 -4.60
CA GLY A 4 -5.36 7.85 -3.22
C GLY A 4 -4.36 9.01 -3.11
N ALA A 5 -3.38 9.06 -4.01
CA ALA A 5 -2.41 10.14 -4.02
C ALA A 5 -3.01 11.49 -4.45
N MET A 6 -4.01 11.49 -5.35
CA MET A 6 -4.76 12.69 -5.70
C MET A 6 -5.57 13.21 -4.52
N LEU A 7 -6.20 12.33 -3.74
CA LEU A 7 -6.91 12.71 -2.52
C LEU A 7 -5.95 13.34 -1.49
N ALA A 8 -4.79 12.71 -1.28
CA ALA A 8 -3.76 13.23 -0.38
C ALA A 8 -3.26 14.62 -0.82
N GLN A 9 -2.95 14.80 -2.10
CA GLN A 9 -2.55 16.10 -2.65
C GLN A 9 -3.62 17.17 -2.41
N LYS A 10 -4.89 16.87 -2.70
CA LYS A 10 -5.98 17.86 -2.60
C LYS A 10 -6.35 18.19 -1.16
N SER A 11 -6.31 17.20 -0.28
CA SER A 11 -6.65 17.36 1.12
C SER A 11 -5.50 17.92 1.96
N GLY A 12 -4.25 17.74 1.51
CA GLY A 12 -3.05 18.09 2.25
C GLY A 12 -2.78 17.18 3.45
N TYR A 13 -3.54 16.08 3.60
CA TYR A 13 -3.31 15.08 4.63
C TYR A 13 -2.35 13.99 4.14
N PRO A 14 -1.49 13.48 5.04
CA PRO A 14 -0.43 12.53 4.72
C PRO A 14 -0.96 11.17 4.29
N VAL A 15 -0.06 10.37 3.72
CA VAL A 15 -0.32 8.98 3.34
C VAL A 15 0.53 8.06 4.22
N VAL A 16 -0.06 6.96 4.68
CA VAL A 16 0.68 5.85 5.29
C VAL A 16 0.51 4.63 4.38
N PRO A 17 1.57 4.13 3.72
CA PRO A 17 1.47 2.98 2.85
C PRO A 17 1.37 1.69 3.69
N ILE A 18 0.59 0.72 3.21
CA ILE A 18 0.37 -0.56 3.87
C ILE A 18 0.49 -1.66 2.81
N VAL A 19 1.11 -2.78 3.19
CA VAL A 19 1.17 -3.99 2.35
C VAL A 19 0.79 -5.22 3.17
N LEU A 20 0.19 -6.21 2.50
CA LEU A 20 -0.23 -7.47 3.09
C LEU A 20 -0.13 -8.63 2.08
N ASP A 21 0.03 -9.86 2.56
CA ASP A 21 0.18 -11.07 1.73
C ASP A 21 -1.05 -11.99 1.71
N ALA A 22 -2.24 -11.45 2.06
CA ALA A 22 -3.48 -12.25 2.14
C ALA A 22 -3.83 -13.00 0.86
N GLY A 23 -3.37 -12.54 -0.31
CA GLY A 23 -3.56 -13.23 -1.59
C GLY A 23 -3.06 -14.68 -1.60
N ARG A 24 -2.16 -15.07 -0.68
CA ARG A 24 -1.72 -16.46 -0.46
C ARG A 24 -2.84 -17.38 0.03
N TYR A 25 -3.73 -16.84 0.87
CA TYR A 25 -4.83 -17.58 1.48
C TYR A 25 -6.18 -17.25 0.86
N TRP A 26 -6.33 -16.03 0.34
CA TRP A 26 -7.56 -15.51 -0.25
C TRP A 26 -7.27 -15.01 -1.68
N PRO A 27 -7.13 -15.93 -2.67
CA PRO A 27 -6.79 -15.57 -4.03
C PRO A 27 -7.84 -14.67 -4.68
N ARG A 28 -7.41 -13.80 -5.59
CA ARG A 28 -8.31 -12.94 -6.36
C ARG A 28 -9.31 -13.79 -7.14
N TYR A 29 -10.59 -13.43 -7.09
CA TYR A 29 -11.70 -14.15 -7.73
C TYR A 29 -11.97 -15.57 -7.18
N SER A 30 -11.38 -15.95 -6.06
CA SER A 30 -11.74 -17.17 -5.36
C SER A 30 -12.88 -16.91 -4.38
N PHE A 31 -13.90 -17.79 -4.39
CA PHE A 31 -14.91 -17.83 -3.33
C PHE A 31 -14.38 -18.54 -2.06
N LEU A 32 -13.45 -19.48 -2.23
CA LEU A 32 -12.83 -20.20 -1.12
C LEU A 32 -11.77 -19.34 -0.45
N LYS A 33 -11.87 -19.21 0.88
CA LYS A 33 -10.89 -18.57 1.76
C LYS A 33 -10.22 -19.65 2.60
N TYR A 34 -8.90 -19.74 2.52
CA TYR A 34 -8.14 -20.69 3.31
C TYR A 34 -7.71 -20.07 4.65
N PRO A 35 -7.62 -20.87 5.74
CA PRO A 35 -7.05 -20.41 6.99
C PRO A 35 -5.52 -20.21 6.86
N GLY A 36 -4.98 -19.29 7.64
CA GLY A 36 -3.56 -18.94 7.61
C GLY A 36 -3.25 -17.67 8.38
N THR A 37 -1.98 -17.26 8.37
CA THR A 37 -1.54 -16.00 9.00
C THR A 37 -1.27 -14.97 7.92
N ILE A 38 -2.03 -13.89 7.92
CA ILE A 38 -1.81 -12.76 7.02
C ILE A 38 -0.77 -11.84 7.66
N LYS A 39 0.36 -11.65 6.98
CA LYS A 39 1.38 -10.68 7.36
C LYS A 39 0.95 -9.31 6.86
N VAL A 40 0.99 -8.32 7.75
CA VAL A 40 0.73 -6.91 7.43
C VAL A 40 1.96 -6.11 7.81
N LYS A 41 2.41 -5.23 6.91
CA LYS A 41 3.46 -4.26 7.20
C LYS A 41 2.94 -2.85 6.96
N ILE A 42 3.18 -1.99 7.96
CA ILE A 42 2.80 -0.58 7.95
C ILE A 42 4.06 0.24 7.67
N GLY A 43 3.96 1.17 6.72
CA GLY A 43 5.07 1.97 6.28
C GLY A 43 5.18 3.33 6.95
N PRO A 44 6.18 4.12 6.53
CA PRO A 44 6.44 5.43 7.09
C PRO A 44 5.36 6.43 6.67
N TYR A 45 5.25 7.50 7.46
CA TYR A 45 4.44 8.66 7.13
C TYR A 45 5.00 9.38 5.90
N ILE A 46 4.18 9.53 4.86
CA ILE A 46 4.51 10.25 3.63
C ILE A 46 3.77 11.59 3.66
N GLU A 47 4.53 12.68 3.83
CA GLU A 47 4.00 14.03 3.73
C GLU A 47 3.45 14.28 2.32
N SER A 48 2.31 14.96 2.21
CA SER A 48 1.59 15.20 0.95
C SER A 48 1.40 16.68 0.64
N LYS A 49 1.46 17.56 1.65
CA LYS A 49 1.21 18.99 1.51
C LYS A 49 2.22 19.62 0.54
N GLY A 50 1.70 20.27 -0.50
CA GLY A 50 2.53 20.93 -1.52
C GLY A 50 3.22 19.99 -2.50
N ARG A 51 2.96 18.67 -2.46
CA ARG A 51 3.56 17.68 -3.37
C ARG A 51 2.60 17.29 -4.49
N LYS A 52 3.16 16.85 -5.62
CA LYS A 52 2.36 16.27 -6.72
C LYS A 52 1.95 14.84 -6.38
N ALA A 53 0.73 14.47 -6.74
CA ALA A 53 0.17 13.14 -6.55
C ALA A 53 1.02 12.06 -7.23
N SER A 54 1.68 12.38 -8.35
CA SER A 54 2.63 11.47 -9.00
C SER A 54 3.79 11.08 -8.09
N ASP A 55 4.29 12.03 -7.31
CA ASP A 55 5.49 11.84 -6.48
C ASP A 55 5.11 11.09 -5.21
N ILE A 56 3.97 11.45 -4.61
CA ILE A 56 3.38 10.72 -3.47
C ILE A 56 3.12 9.26 -3.85
N ASN A 57 2.50 9.01 -5.02
CA ASN A 57 2.21 7.65 -5.46
C ASN A 57 3.50 6.86 -5.73
N LYS A 58 4.50 7.46 -6.39
CA LYS A 58 5.78 6.80 -6.69
C LYS A 58 6.53 6.38 -5.41
N GLU A 59 6.56 7.25 -4.40
CA GLU A 59 7.20 6.95 -3.11
C GLU A 59 6.47 5.81 -2.38
N ALA A 60 5.14 5.90 -2.27
CA ALA A 60 4.33 4.87 -1.65
C ALA A 60 4.46 3.52 -2.38
N GLU A 61 4.44 3.53 -3.72
CA GLU A 61 4.59 2.35 -4.56
C GLU A 61 5.97 1.70 -4.42
N GLY A 62 7.05 2.51 -4.42
CA GLY A 62 8.40 2.03 -4.19
C GLY A 62 8.54 1.34 -2.83
N TRP A 63 7.98 1.94 -1.78
CA TRP A 63 7.96 1.32 -0.45
C TRP A 63 7.14 0.01 -0.44
N VAL A 64 5.94 0.01 -1.02
CA VAL A 64 5.07 -1.19 -1.07
C VAL A 64 5.77 -2.34 -1.79
N ILE A 65 6.41 -2.09 -2.93
CA ILE A 65 7.13 -3.13 -3.70
C ILE A 65 8.27 -3.72 -2.87
N GLN A 66 9.04 -2.89 -2.19
CA GLN A 66 10.15 -3.35 -1.34
C GLN A 66 9.63 -4.14 -0.13
N ALA A 67 8.64 -3.61 0.59
CA ALA A 67 8.03 -4.26 1.74
C ALA A 67 7.35 -5.59 1.37
N MET A 68 6.75 -5.68 0.16
CA MET A 68 6.15 -6.92 -0.33
C MET A 68 7.19 -8.03 -0.48
N ARG A 69 8.39 -7.71 -1.00
CA ARG A 69 9.49 -8.69 -1.13
C ARG A 69 9.92 -9.24 0.21
N GLU A 70 9.89 -8.42 1.25
CA GLU A 70 10.28 -8.80 2.61
C GLU A 70 9.24 -9.69 3.28
N ILE A 71 7.94 -9.40 3.14
CA ILE A 71 6.88 -10.23 3.73
C ILE A 71 6.54 -11.49 2.90
N SER A 72 6.95 -11.50 1.63
CA SER A 72 6.80 -12.65 0.73
C SER A 72 7.88 -13.73 0.92
N GLN A 73 8.82 -13.55 1.84
CA GLN A 73 9.69 -14.63 2.32
C GLN A 73 8.99 -15.50 3.37
#